data_AF-A0A812IWD5-F1
#
_entry.id   AF-A0A812IWD5-F1
#
_cell.length_a   1.000
_cell.length_b   1.000
_cell.length_c   1.000
_cell.angle_alpha   90.00
_cell.angle_beta   90.00
_cell.angle_gamma   90.00
#
_symmetry.space_group_name_H-M   'P 1'
#
loop_
_entity.id
_entity.type
_entity.pdbx_description
1 polymer ?
#
loop_
_entity_poly.entity_id
_entity_poly.type
_entity_poly.pdbx_seq_one_letter_code
_entity_poly.pdbx_strand_id
1 'polypeptide(L)'
;GHTKYFVMGLWLFGFVFALFTPLSALSTWCLAIFGTYLLSEDAQMRPCYELIRNSSIGICCGTGGLRMLMPFFLLGFINSLVDGASLAQIFTTYGWQTFKLIPVDALLGIFICELICTLITWRVLKAILPLASPPGFTRVQDSA
;
A
#
# COMPACT_ATOMS: atom_id res chain seq x y z
N GLY A 1 -9.60 -0.38 11.63
CA GLY A 1 -10.43 -1.52 11.16
C GLY A 1 -10.65 -1.58 9.65
N HIS A 2 -10.77 -0.46 8.93
CA HIS A 2 -11.18 -0.49 7.50
C HIS A 2 -10.05 -0.78 6.50
N THR A 3 -8.78 -0.58 6.88
CA THR A 3 -7.61 -0.79 6.00
C THR A 3 -7.51 -2.22 5.43
N LYS A 4 -8.02 -3.21 6.16
CA LYS A 4 -7.99 -4.62 5.74
C LYS A 4 -8.72 -4.86 4.42
N TYR A 5 -9.83 -4.15 4.16
CA TYR A 5 -10.61 -4.33 2.94
C TYR A 5 -9.86 -3.83 1.72
N PHE A 6 -9.09 -2.76 1.86
CA PHE A 6 -8.25 -2.24 0.79
C PHE A 6 -7.08 -3.17 0.50
N VAL A 7 -6.47 -3.76 1.52
CA VAL A 7 -5.41 -4.78 1.32
C VAL A 7 -5.97 -6.04 0.63
N MET A 8 -7.17 -6.48 0.99
CA MET A 8 -7.86 -7.56 0.25
C MET A 8 -8.20 -7.14 -1.18
N GLY A 9 -8.61 -5.89 -1.39
CA GLY A 9 -8.82 -5.31 -2.72
C GLY A 9 -7.56 -5.34 -3.56
N LEU A 10 -6.40 -4.98 -3.00
CA LEU A 10 -5.10 -5.06 -3.70
C LEU A 10 -4.75 -6.48 -4.11
N TRP A 11 -5.04 -7.49 -3.27
CA TRP A 11 -4.88 -8.89 -3.65
C TRP A 11 -5.81 -9.28 -4.80
N LEU A 12 -7.10 -8.94 -4.70
CA LEU A 12 -8.12 -9.32 -5.69
C LEU A 12 -7.88 -8.63 -7.04
N PHE A 13 -7.83 -7.29 -7.04
CA PHE A 13 -7.63 -6.52 -8.27
C PHE A 13 -6.23 -6.73 -8.84
N GLY A 14 -5.20 -6.85 -7.98
CA GLY A 14 -3.85 -7.18 -8.40
C GLY A 14 -3.79 -8.55 -9.08
N PHE A 15 -4.50 -9.56 -8.57
CA PHE A 15 -4.58 -10.87 -9.22
C PHE A 15 -5.28 -10.80 -10.58
N VAL A 16 -6.42 -10.12 -10.67
CA VAL A 16 -7.13 -9.93 -11.95
C VAL A 16 -6.25 -9.18 -12.95
N PHE A 17 -5.58 -8.11 -12.51
CA PHE A 17 -4.69 -7.32 -13.35
C PHE A 17 -3.43 -8.09 -13.79
N ALA A 18 -2.91 -8.99 -12.93
CA ALA A 18 -1.76 -9.84 -13.26
C ALA A 18 -2.02 -10.79 -14.43
N LEU A 19 -3.28 -11.20 -14.65
CA LEU A 19 -3.66 -12.04 -15.79
C LEU A 19 -3.48 -11.33 -17.14
N PHE A 20 -3.54 -9.99 -17.15
CA PHE A 20 -3.36 -9.18 -18.35
C PHE A 20 -1.96 -8.57 -18.44
N THR A 21 -1.45 -8.08 -17.31
CA THR A 21 -0.18 -7.34 -17.21
C THR A 21 0.60 -7.77 -15.96
N PRO A 22 1.26 -8.96 -16.01
CA PRO A 22 1.87 -9.57 -14.84
C PRO A 22 3.02 -8.74 -14.24
N LEU A 23 3.84 -8.11 -15.09
CA LEU A 23 4.98 -7.31 -14.64
C LEU A 23 4.54 -6.06 -13.86
N SER A 24 3.49 -5.39 -14.31
CA SER A 24 2.95 -4.21 -13.61
C SER A 24 2.25 -4.61 -12.32
N ALA A 25 1.59 -5.77 -12.27
CA ALA A 25 0.91 -6.24 -11.06
C ALA A 25 1.87 -6.65 -9.92
N LEU A 26 3.16 -6.87 -10.21
CA LEU A 26 4.14 -7.22 -9.19
C LEU A 26 4.30 -6.12 -8.14
N SER A 27 4.24 -4.84 -8.52
CA SER A 27 4.35 -3.74 -7.56
C SER A 27 3.15 -3.71 -6.61
N THR A 28 1.95 -3.95 -7.14
CA THR A 28 0.71 -4.08 -6.36
C THR A 28 0.76 -5.27 -5.42
N TRP A 29 1.29 -6.41 -5.86
CA TRP A 29 1.46 -7.60 -5.01
C TRP A 29 2.49 -7.37 -3.90
N CYS A 30 3.62 -6.74 -4.20
CA CYS A 30 4.58 -6.32 -3.18
C CYS A 30 3.92 -5.42 -2.14
N LEU A 31 3.13 -4.44 -2.57
CA LEU A 31 2.38 -3.56 -1.68
C LEU A 31 1.37 -4.35 -0.82
N ALA A 32 0.62 -5.28 -1.43
CA ALA A 32 -0.34 -6.14 -0.73
C ALA A 32 0.33 -7.03 0.33
N ILE A 33 1.54 -7.55 0.04
CA ILE A 33 2.37 -8.28 0.99
C ILE A 33 2.70 -7.37 2.18
N PHE A 34 3.29 -6.19 1.96
CA PHE A 34 3.62 -5.27 3.05
C PHE A 34 2.40 -4.84 3.86
N GLY A 35 1.26 -4.63 3.20
CA GLY A 35 -0.02 -4.35 3.87
C GLY A 35 -0.47 -5.52 4.75
N THR A 36 -0.27 -6.76 4.31
CA THR A 36 -0.60 -7.95 5.09
C THR A 36 0.33 -8.09 6.32
N TYR A 37 1.63 -7.76 6.19
CA TYR A 37 2.54 -7.68 7.32
C TYR A 37 2.19 -6.55 8.29
N LEU A 38 1.73 -5.41 7.79
CA LEU A 38 1.32 -4.27 8.62
C LEU A 38 0.11 -4.63 9.49
N LEU A 39 -0.81 -5.44 8.98
CA LEU A 39 -2.00 -5.92 9.68
C LEU A 39 -1.81 -7.26 10.42
N SER A 40 -0.57 -7.62 10.78
CA SER A 40 -0.28 -8.90 11.45
C SER A 40 -1.03 -9.10 12.78
N GLU A 41 -1.43 -8.02 13.44
CA GLU A 41 -2.19 -8.05 14.71
C GLU A 41 -3.71 -8.18 14.50
N ASP A 42 -4.23 -8.05 13.28
CA ASP A 42 -5.67 -8.16 13.00
C ASP A 42 -6.08 -9.64 12.88
N ALA A 43 -7.03 -10.07 13.71
CA ALA A 43 -7.49 -11.46 13.78
C ALA A 43 -7.97 -12.03 12.43
N GLN A 44 -8.54 -11.18 11.56
CA GLN A 44 -9.06 -11.62 10.26
C GLN A 44 -7.96 -11.77 9.20
N MET A 45 -6.86 -11.01 9.30
CA MET A 45 -5.72 -11.08 8.37
C MET A 45 -4.63 -12.05 8.84
N ARG A 46 -4.68 -12.46 10.10
CA ARG A 46 -3.74 -13.41 10.72
C ARG A 46 -3.48 -14.68 9.90
N PRO A 47 -4.48 -15.40 9.36
CA PRO A 47 -4.20 -16.58 8.54
C PRO A 47 -3.43 -16.24 7.25
N CYS A 48 -3.77 -15.13 6.59
CA CYS A 48 -3.02 -14.66 5.41
C CYS A 48 -1.59 -14.27 5.78
N TYR A 49 -1.41 -13.60 6.92
CA TYR A 49 -0.10 -13.28 7.45
C TYR A 49 0.73 -14.52 7.75
N GLU A 50 0.16 -15.54 8.39
CA GLU A 50 0.85 -16.80 8.70
C GLU A 50 1.26 -17.56 7.43
N LEU A 51 0.40 -17.58 6.39
CA LEU A 51 0.76 -18.15 5.09
C LEU A 51 1.96 -17.46 4.46
N ILE A 52 1.98 -16.12 4.44
CA ILE A 52 3.09 -15.37 3.84
C ILE A 52 4.35 -15.47 4.72
N ARG A 53 4.20 -15.46 6.05
CA ARG A 53 5.31 -15.58 7.00
C ARG A 53 6.00 -16.94 6.90
N ASN A 54 5.25 -18.00 6.64
CA ASN A 54 5.80 -19.35 6.47
C ASN A 54 6.39 -19.58 5.06
N SER A 55 6.24 -18.62 4.14
CA SER A 55 6.88 -18.64 2.83
C SER A 55 8.29 -18.05 2.86
N SER A 56 9.03 -18.15 1.74
CA SER A 56 10.36 -17.55 1.57
C SER A 56 10.39 -16.03 1.83
N ILE A 57 9.26 -15.36 1.66
CA ILE A 57 9.12 -13.92 1.89
C ILE A 57 9.21 -13.57 3.39
N GLY A 58 8.75 -14.46 4.27
CA GLY A 58 8.81 -14.24 5.73
C GLY A 58 10.21 -14.23 6.31
N ILE A 59 11.17 -14.85 5.63
CA ILE A 59 12.58 -14.78 6.00
C ILE A 59 13.13 -13.36 5.78
N CYS A 60 12.66 -12.67 4.73
CA CYS A 60 13.11 -11.32 4.38
C CYS A 60 12.42 -10.24 5.23
N CYS A 61 11.11 -10.36 5.44
CA CYS A 61 10.30 -9.32 6.09
C CYS A 61 10.25 -9.43 7.63
N GLY A 62 10.67 -10.55 8.22
CA GLY A 62 10.82 -10.67 9.68
C GLY A 62 9.51 -10.53 10.47
N THR A 63 9.55 -9.85 11.61
CA THR A 63 8.35 -9.57 12.45
C THR A 63 7.57 -8.39 11.86
N GLY A 64 6.30 -8.63 11.50
CA GLY A 64 5.38 -7.62 10.98
C GLY A 64 5.04 -6.49 11.96
N GLY A 65 3.98 -5.74 11.65
CA GLY A 65 3.51 -4.60 12.43
C GLY A 65 4.02 -3.24 11.92
N LEU A 66 4.07 -2.25 12.82
CA LEU A 66 4.34 -0.84 12.49
C LEU A 66 5.67 -0.57 11.79
N ARG A 67 6.66 -1.48 11.88
CA ARG A 67 7.93 -1.35 11.14
C ARG A 67 7.73 -1.39 9.63
N MET A 68 6.67 -2.05 9.16
CA MET A 68 6.31 -2.11 7.74
C MET A 68 5.51 -0.90 7.26
N LEU A 69 5.17 0.04 8.15
CA LEU A 69 4.38 1.22 7.80
C LEU A 69 5.10 2.11 6.78
N MET A 70 6.40 2.34 6.99
CA MET A 70 7.21 3.20 6.12
C MET A 70 7.43 2.60 4.71
N PRO A 71 7.87 1.34 4.54
CA PRO A 71 7.98 0.74 3.22
C PRO A 71 6.62 0.63 2.53
N PHE A 72 5.54 0.31 3.27
CA PHE A 72 4.19 0.29 2.73
C PHE A 72 3.74 1.67 2.23
N PHE A 73 4.01 2.74 2.98
CA PHE A 73 3.69 4.10 2.56
C PHE A 73 4.47 4.52 1.30
N LEU A 74 5.78 4.30 1.28
CA LEU A 74 6.62 4.72 0.14
C LEU A 74 6.23 3.99 -1.15
N LEU A 75 6.05 2.67 -1.08
CA LEU A 75 5.62 1.88 -2.23
C LEU A 75 4.21 2.26 -2.67
N GLY A 76 3.27 2.43 -1.72
CA GLY A 76 1.91 2.83 -2.04
C GLY A 76 1.85 4.21 -2.69
N PHE A 77 2.66 5.15 -2.22
CA PHE A 77 2.75 6.49 -2.80
C PHE A 77 3.29 6.43 -4.23
N ILE A 78 4.41 5.75 -4.45
CA ILE A 78 5.03 5.63 -5.79
C ILE A 78 4.07 4.92 -6.75
N ASN A 79 3.51 3.78 -6.36
CA ASN A 79 2.57 3.04 -7.21
C ASN A 79 1.34 3.90 -7.54
N SER A 80 0.76 4.59 -6.56
CA SER A 80 -0.41 5.44 -6.81
C SER A 80 -0.13 6.56 -7.82
N LEU A 81 1.10 7.12 -7.83
CA LEU A 81 1.48 8.12 -8.83
C LEU A 81 1.62 7.49 -10.23
N VAL A 82 2.26 6.33 -10.32
CA VAL A 82 2.48 5.62 -11.60
C VAL A 82 1.17 5.13 -12.18
N ASP A 83 0.32 4.50 -11.38
CA ASP A 83 -0.99 3.99 -11.78
C ASP A 83 -1.94 5.14 -12.10
N GLY A 84 -1.88 6.24 -11.34
CA GLY A 84 -2.64 7.46 -11.61
C GLY A 84 -2.24 8.11 -12.93
N ALA A 85 -0.94 8.20 -13.22
CA ALA A 85 -0.45 8.70 -14.51
C ALA A 85 -0.87 7.80 -15.68
N SER A 86 -0.78 6.48 -15.50
CA SER A 86 -1.20 5.48 -16.49
C SER A 86 -2.71 5.59 -16.78
N LEU A 87 -3.54 5.67 -15.73
CA LEU A 87 -4.98 5.89 -15.86
C LEU A 87 -5.28 7.21 -16.56
N ALA A 88 -4.61 8.31 -16.19
CA ALA A 88 -4.82 9.60 -16.83
C ALA A 88 -4.51 9.55 -18.33
N GLN A 89 -3.42 8.91 -18.74
CA GLN A 89 -3.06 8.73 -20.15
C GLN A 89 -4.10 7.88 -20.91
N ILE A 90 -4.61 6.83 -20.28
CA ILE A 90 -5.65 5.98 -20.84
C ILE A 90 -6.96 6.76 -21.01
N PHE A 91 -7.36 7.54 -20.01
CA PHE A 91 -8.56 8.39 -20.05
C PHE A 91 -8.47 9.51 -21.09
N THR A 92 -7.30 10.14 -21.26
CA THR A 92 -7.13 11.18 -22.28
C THR A 92 -7.20 10.60 -23.70
N THR A 93 -6.80 9.34 -23.88
CA THR A 93 -6.77 8.68 -25.19
C THR A 93 -8.12 8.07 -25.58
N TYR A 94 -8.79 7.38 -24.65
CA TYR A 94 -9.99 6.56 -24.93
C TYR A 94 -11.28 7.09 -24.27
N GLY A 95 -11.18 8.08 -23.38
CA GLY A 95 -12.33 8.74 -22.76
C GLY A 95 -13.18 7.80 -21.89
N TRP A 96 -14.49 7.84 -22.08
CA TRP A 96 -15.44 6.98 -21.35
C TRP A 96 -15.55 5.55 -21.93
N GLN A 97 -15.02 5.29 -23.12
CA GLN A 97 -15.10 3.95 -23.72
C GLN A 97 -14.22 2.92 -22.99
N THR A 98 -13.34 3.39 -22.13
CA THR A 98 -12.33 2.60 -21.43
C THR A 98 -12.89 1.69 -20.34
N PHE A 99 -14.07 2.01 -19.79
CA PHE A 99 -14.81 1.15 -18.84
C PHE A 99 -15.38 -0.14 -19.47
N LYS A 100 -15.16 -0.37 -20.77
CA LYS A 100 -15.47 -1.64 -21.42
C LYS A 100 -14.33 -2.66 -21.26
N LEU A 101 -13.16 -2.22 -20.80
CA LEU A 101 -11.97 -3.04 -20.67
C LEU A 101 -11.77 -3.42 -19.20
N ILE A 102 -12.00 -4.70 -18.89
CA ILE A 102 -11.75 -5.31 -17.58
C ILE A 102 -10.40 -4.91 -16.94
N PRO A 103 -9.25 -4.90 -17.67
CA PRO A 103 -7.98 -4.50 -17.05
C PRO A 103 -7.94 -3.03 -16.59
N VAL A 104 -8.72 -2.14 -17.22
CA VAL A 104 -8.82 -0.73 -16.83
C VAL A 104 -9.63 -0.60 -15.55
N ASP A 105 -10.72 -1.34 -15.41
CA ASP A 105 -11.51 -1.38 -14.17
C ASP A 105 -10.70 -1.95 -13.01
N ALA A 106 -9.90 -2.99 -13.27
CA ALA A 106 -8.98 -3.55 -12.29
C ALA A 106 -7.91 -2.53 -11.88
N LEU A 107 -7.28 -1.85 -12.85
CA LEU A 107 -6.28 -0.80 -12.59
C LEU A 107 -6.87 0.36 -11.79
N LEU A 108 -8.10 0.78 -12.10
CA LEU A 108 -8.80 1.82 -11.35
C LEU A 108 -9.08 1.37 -9.90
N GLY A 109 -9.50 0.11 -9.72
CA GLY A 109 -9.68 -0.50 -8.39
C GLY A 109 -8.38 -0.54 -7.58
N ILE A 110 -7.27 -0.93 -8.21
CA ILE A 110 -5.92 -0.90 -7.61
C ILE A 110 -5.59 0.52 -7.18
N PHE A 111 -5.65 1.49 -8.10
CA PHE A 111 -5.33 2.89 -7.83
C PHE A 111 -6.12 3.45 -6.64
N ILE A 112 -7.43 3.19 -6.57
CA ILE A 112 -8.28 3.62 -5.44
C ILE A 112 -7.81 2.97 -4.13
N CYS A 113 -7.53 1.67 -4.13
CA CYS A 113 -7.06 0.96 -2.95
C CYS A 113 -5.69 1.49 -2.50
N GLU A 114 -4.75 1.69 -3.42
CA GLU A 114 -3.42 2.22 -3.15
C GLU A 114 -3.48 3.64 -2.61
N LEU A 115 -4.28 4.51 -3.21
CA LEU A 115 -4.45 5.89 -2.79
C LEU A 115 -5.02 5.96 -1.36
N ILE A 116 -6.09 5.21 -1.08
CA ILE A 116 -6.71 5.21 0.26
C ILE A 116 -5.75 4.62 1.30
N CYS A 117 -5.09 3.51 0.99
CA CYS A 117 -4.05 2.94 1.85
C CYS A 117 -2.96 3.97 2.13
N THR A 118 -2.44 4.65 1.12
CA THR A 118 -1.40 5.67 1.24
C THR A 118 -1.85 6.83 2.13
N LEU A 119 -3.08 7.34 1.93
CA LEU A 119 -3.64 8.41 2.75
C LEU A 119 -3.81 8.00 4.22
N ILE A 120 -4.31 6.80 4.49
CA ILE A 120 -4.45 6.28 5.86
C ILE A 120 -3.06 6.12 6.49
N THR A 121 -2.13 5.52 5.76
CA THR A 121 -0.75 5.27 6.24
C THR A 121 -0.03 6.56 6.52
N TRP A 122 -0.21 7.60 5.69
CA TRP A 122 0.29 8.95 5.91
C TRP A 122 -0.24 9.58 7.20
N ARG A 123 -1.53 9.39 7.50
CA ARG A 123 -2.13 9.89 8.75
C ARG A 123 -1.51 9.21 9.97
N VAL A 124 -1.30 7.89 9.90
CA VAL A 124 -0.63 7.13 10.96
C VAL A 124 0.82 7.55 11.10
N LEU A 125 1.54 7.71 9.98
CA LEU A 125 2.94 8.14 9.97
C LEU A 125 3.11 9.51 10.64
N LYS A 126 2.23 10.46 10.32
CA LYS A 126 2.21 11.78 10.98
C LYS A 126 1.88 11.73 12.46
N ALA A 127 1.15 10.72 12.93
CA ALA A 127 0.86 10.54 14.35
C ALA A 127 2.05 9.95 15.12
N ILE A 128 2.87 9.11 14.48
CA ILE A 128 4.02 8.46 15.13
C ILE A 128 5.33 9.25 15.01
N LEU A 129 5.51 10.04 13.94
CA LEU A 129 6.69 10.91 13.75
C LEU A 129 6.97 11.88 14.91
N PRO A 130 5.98 12.60 15.49
CA PRO A 130 6.23 13.48 16.63
C PRO A 130 6.68 12.74 17.90
N LEU A 131 6.44 11.43 18.00
CA LEU A 131 6.88 10.59 19.12
C LEU A 131 8.31 10.05 18.92
N ALA A 132 8.83 10.10 17.68
CA ALA A 132 10.17 9.63 17.33
C ALA A 132 11.25 10.72 17.50
N SER A 133 10.87 11.98 17.74
CA SER A 133 11.81 13.03 18.14
C SER A 133 12.28 12.76 19.58
N PRO A 134 13.57 12.47 19.81
CA PRO A 134 14.09 12.29 21.16
C PRO A 134 13.84 13.55 22.01
N PRO A 135 13.51 13.42 23.30
CA PRO A 135 13.39 14.54 24.22
C PRO A 135 14.80 15.12 24.48
N GLY A 136 15.26 15.99 23.57
CA GLY A 136 16.61 16.54 23.67
C GLY A 136 16.94 17.71 22.76
N PHE A 137 16.01 18.19 21.93
CA PHE A 137 16.26 19.33 21.06
C PHE A 137 15.13 20.37 21.12
N THR A 138 14.79 20.80 22.32
CA THR A 138 13.96 21.99 22.55
C THR A 138 14.33 22.59 23.90
N ARG A 139 15.43 23.36 23.92
CA ARG A 139 15.68 24.60 24.69
C ARG A 139 17.18 24.86 24.85
N VAL A 140 17.79 25.42 23.81
CA VAL A 140 18.89 26.39 23.96
C VAL A 140 18.66 27.48 22.91
N GLN A 141 17.57 28.23 23.06
CA GLN A 141 17.38 29.46 22.29
C GLN A 141 16.55 30.50 23.04
N ASP A 142 16.65 30.49 24.38
CA ASP A 142 16.21 31.56 25.26
C ASP A 142 17.29 31.73 26.34
N SER A 143 18.43 32.33 25.99
CA SER A 143 19.39 33.03 26.89
C SER A 143 20.71 33.31 26.15
N ALA A 144 20.79 34.45 25.48
CA ALA A 144 21.95 35.36 25.41
C ALA A 144 21.65 36.48 24.41
#